data_AF-A0A1W9LSZ4-F1
#
_entry.id   AF-A0A1W9LSZ4-F1
#
_cell.length_a   1.000
_cell.length_b   1.000
_cell.length_c   1.000
_cell.angle_alpha   90.00
_cell.angle_beta   90.00
_cell.angle_gamma   90.00
#
_symmetry.space_group_name_H-M   'P 1'
#
loop_
_entity.id
_entity.type
_entity.pdbx_description
1 polymer ?
#
loop_
_entity_poly.entity_id
_entity_poly.type
_entity_poly.pdbx_seq_one_letter_code
_entity_poly.pdbx_strand_id
1 'polypeptide(L)'
;MLKKNLIRSVCGGENRRFRGLFCEYYERSTSRCMLLREGKMPEFWEKCRASCFNMLYEAAKRYLGNFKKKYPNSPIDETEDVDFGRLIRQLQDTGLKQGFDLEAWRGYMNKSVYREIRRILRKRGLIPWQIRCGTCKFMPEKMPFICPKTGTARGRREEACKDYAHSVHNIISIDADPDIGTQEKNILMAEIAEQQGFSTPETLLEKKEEEQQLPLIRKILIKRIKETQPGTKSRQTCERQYEIFVNLLNLFSKDIPVEKALKILADKYDVTVRTVHRDLADIREISEKKCPLKAD
;
A
#
# COMPACT_ATOMS: atom_id res chain seq x y z
N MET A 1 -26.22 -19.69 7.38
CA MET A 1 -25.39 -19.34 8.56
C MET A 1 -25.73 -17.92 8.99
N LEU A 2 -26.26 -17.72 10.20
CA LEU A 2 -26.53 -16.39 10.76
C LEU A 2 -25.19 -15.63 10.88
N LYS A 3 -25.09 -14.41 10.32
CA LYS A 3 -23.93 -13.54 10.51
C LYS A 3 -23.77 -13.30 12.02
N LYS A 4 -22.70 -13.81 12.62
CA LYS A 4 -22.36 -13.52 14.02
C LYS A 4 -22.23 -12.00 14.17
N ASN A 5 -23.01 -11.42 15.07
CA ASN A 5 -22.96 -10.01 15.40
C ASN A 5 -21.55 -9.67 15.94
N LEU A 6 -20.85 -8.75 15.28
CA LEU A 6 -19.44 -8.48 15.60
C LEU A 6 -19.33 -7.83 16.97
N ILE A 7 -20.27 -6.94 17.29
CA ILE A 7 -20.33 -6.25 18.58
C ILE A 7 -20.53 -7.26 19.70
N ARG A 8 -21.50 -8.18 19.59
CA ARG A 8 -21.72 -9.19 20.63
C ARG A 8 -20.54 -10.15 20.80
N SER A 9 -19.97 -10.62 19.69
CA SER A 9 -18.83 -11.54 19.73
C SER A 9 -17.55 -10.91 20.29
N VAL A 10 -17.27 -9.64 19.99
CA VAL A 10 -16.04 -8.96 20.42
C VAL A 10 -16.24 -8.15 21.69
N CYS A 11 -17.19 -7.23 21.67
CA CYS A 11 -17.44 -6.29 22.75
C CYS A 11 -18.34 -6.91 23.85
N GLY A 12 -19.28 -7.77 23.48
CA GLY A 12 -20.15 -8.52 24.39
C GLY A 12 -19.49 -9.75 25.02
N GLY A 13 -18.29 -10.15 24.58
CA GLY A 13 -17.54 -11.26 25.18
C GLY A 13 -18.00 -12.67 24.79
N GLU A 14 -18.93 -12.83 23.82
CA GLU A 14 -19.42 -14.16 23.41
C GLU A 14 -18.33 -15.02 22.72
N ASN A 15 -17.27 -14.41 22.21
CA ASN A 15 -16.13 -15.16 21.70
C ASN A 15 -15.39 -15.84 22.86
N ARG A 16 -15.13 -17.15 22.74
CA ARG A 16 -14.43 -17.99 23.73
C ARG A 16 -13.13 -17.35 24.24
N ARG A 17 -12.41 -16.58 23.41
CA ARG A 17 -11.18 -15.86 23.80
C ARG A 17 -11.38 -14.84 24.92
N PHE A 18 -12.60 -14.33 25.10
CA PHE A 18 -12.94 -13.34 26.12
C PHE A 18 -13.64 -13.94 27.34
N ARG A 19 -13.94 -15.25 27.35
CA ARG A 19 -14.54 -15.96 28.49
C ARG A 19 -15.80 -15.27 29.05
N GLY A 20 -16.63 -14.69 28.18
CA GLY A 20 -17.84 -13.97 28.59
C GLY A 20 -17.58 -12.58 29.22
N LEU A 21 -16.33 -12.13 29.29
CA LEU A 21 -15.99 -10.80 29.81
C LEU A 21 -16.32 -9.73 28.77
N PHE A 22 -17.12 -8.75 29.18
CA PHE A 22 -17.45 -7.58 28.37
C PHE A 22 -16.24 -6.67 28.17
N CYS A 23 -16.23 -5.92 27.09
CA CYS A 23 -15.24 -4.88 26.85
C CYS A 23 -15.51 -3.70 27.79
N GLU A 24 -14.46 -3.23 28.47
CA GLU A 24 -14.55 -2.09 29.39
C GLU A 24 -15.00 -0.79 28.71
N TYR A 25 -14.73 -0.64 27.42
CA TYR A 25 -15.14 0.53 26.62
C TYR A 25 -16.52 0.37 25.97
N TYR A 26 -17.24 -0.72 26.23
CA TYR A 26 -18.52 -1.03 25.58
C TYR A 26 -19.71 -0.75 26.50
N GLU A 27 -20.56 0.20 26.10
CA GLU A 27 -21.76 0.58 26.81
C GLU A 27 -22.93 -0.33 26.41
N ARG A 28 -23.39 -1.17 27.36
CA ARG A 28 -24.38 -2.23 27.09
C ARG A 28 -25.75 -1.70 26.69
N SER A 29 -26.18 -0.58 27.28
CA SER A 29 -27.50 0.02 27.03
C SER A 29 -27.61 0.58 25.61
N THR A 30 -26.53 1.17 25.10
CA THR A 30 -26.54 1.83 23.78
C THR A 30 -25.86 1.00 22.69
N SER A 31 -25.17 -0.09 23.06
CA SER A 31 -24.27 -0.86 22.19
C SER A 31 -23.16 -0.02 21.54
N ARG A 32 -22.73 1.07 22.18
CA ARG A 32 -21.69 1.99 21.67
C ARG A 32 -20.34 1.76 22.34
N CYS A 33 -19.28 2.14 21.66
CA CYS A 33 -17.92 2.21 22.18
C CYS A 33 -17.61 3.63 22.66
N MET A 34 -17.19 3.75 23.93
CA MET A 34 -16.86 5.04 24.54
C MET A 34 -15.69 5.73 23.84
N LEU A 35 -14.64 4.98 23.46
CA LEU A 35 -13.48 5.54 22.76
C LEU A 35 -13.84 6.12 21.39
N LEU A 36 -14.74 5.45 20.65
CA LEU A 36 -15.23 5.96 19.37
C LEU A 36 -16.13 7.20 19.55
N ARG A 37 -16.95 7.21 20.61
CA ARG A 37 -17.84 8.34 20.95
C ARG A 37 -17.05 9.59 21.35
N GLU A 38 -15.97 9.42 22.10
CA GLU A 38 -15.10 10.50 22.57
C GLU A 38 -14.07 10.95 21.53
N GLY A 39 -14.02 10.33 20.35
CA GLY A 39 -13.06 10.66 19.30
C GLY A 39 -11.61 10.25 19.62
N LYS A 40 -11.41 9.37 20.60
CA LYS A 40 -10.09 8.89 21.06
C LYS A 40 -9.58 7.76 20.16
N MET A 41 -9.35 8.09 18.90
CA MET A 41 -8.97 7.12 17.87
C MET A 41 -7.64 6.41 18.17
N PRO A 42 -6.54 7.08 18.56
CA PRO A 42 -5.28 6.37 18.86
C PRO A 42 -5.45 5.29 19.93
N GLU A 43 -6.15 5.62 21.02
CA GLU A 43 -6.45 4.69 22.11
C GLU A 43 -7.41 3.58 21.67
N PHE A 44 -8.38 3.89 20.82
CA PHE A 44 -9.23 2.86 20.21
C PHE A 44 -8.40 1.87 19.39
N TRP A 45 -7.45 2.35 18.58
CA TRP A 45 -6.58 1.48 17.78
C TRP A 45 -5.74 0.53 18.63
N GLU A 46 -5.23 1.02 19.76
CA GLU A 46 -4.43 0.24 20.71
C GLU A 46 -5.29 -0.76 21.51
N LYS A 47 -6.45 -0.33 22.02
CA LYS A 47 -7.25 -1.10 22.98
C LYS A 47 -8.39 -1.91 22.35
N CYS A 48 -8.65 -1.76 21.06
CA CYS A 48 -9.72 -2.50 20.38
C CYS A 48 -9.42 -4.01 20.34
N ARG A 49 -10.29 -4.77 21.03
CA ARG A 49 -10.27 -6.24 21.09
C ARG A 49 -10.36 -6.95 19.73
N ALA A 50 -10.85 -6.29 18.69
CA ALA A 50 -10.95 -6.87 17.35
C ALA A 50 -9.62 -6.82 16.56
N SER A 51 -8.56 -6.20 17.09
CA SER A 51 -7.32 -5.89 16.37
C SER A 51 -7.58 -5.10 15.09
N CYS A 52 -7.48 -3.77 15.20
CA CYS A 52 -7.72 -2.85 14.08
C CYS A 52 -6.83 -3.17 12.87
N PHE A 53 -5.57 -3.50 13.11
CA PHE A 53 -4.61 -3.91 12.08
C PHE A 53 -5.07 -5.17 11.34
N ASN A 54 -5.45 -6.23 12.06
CA ASN A 54 -5.88 -7.47 11.41
C ASN A 54 -7.13 -7.25 10.57
N MET A 55 -8.10 -6.48 11.07
CA MET A 55 -9.29 -6.14 10.29
C MET A 55 -8.96 -5.35 9.02
N LEU A 56 -7.98 -4.46 9.07
CA LEU A 56 -7.50 -3.69 7.93
C LEU A 56 -6.85 -4.58 6.87
N TYR A 57 -5.92 -5.45 7.27
CA TYR A 57 -5.25 -6.41 6.38
C TYR A 57 -6.23 -7.39 5.73
N GLU A 58 -7.15 -7.96 6.52
CA GLU A 58 -8.18 -8.86 5.99
C GLU A 58 -9.12 -8.16 5.02
N ALA A 59 -9.49 -6.90 5.29
CA ALA A 59 -10.26 -6.10 4.35
C ALA A 59 -9.49 -5.89 3.04
N ALA A 60 -8.20 -5.56 3.11
CA ALA A 60 -7.37 -5.32 1.94
C ALA A 60 -7.25 -6.58 1.07
N LYS A 61 -6.86 -7.71 1.69
CA LYS A 61 -6.77 -9.02 1.03
C LYS A 61 -8.08 -9.40 0.35
N ARG A 62 -9.20 -9.25 1.06
CA ARG A 62 -10.54 -9.54 0.51
C ARG A 62 -10.87 -8.66 -0.70
N TYR A 63 -10.56 -7.36 -0.64
CA TYR A 63 -10.85 -6.46 -1.76
C TYR A 63 -9.94 -6.70 -2.96
N LEU A 64 -8.63 -6.93 -2.76
CA LEU A 64 -7.71 -7.34 -3.83
C LEU A 64 -8.18 -8.63 -4.50
N GLY A 65 -8.54 -9.66 -3.72
CA GLY A 65 -9.10 -10.90 -4.25
C GLY A 65 -10.40 -10.69 -5.04
N ASN A 66 -11.27 -9.78 -4.59
CA ASN A 66 -12.48 -9.42 -5.34
C ASN A 66 -12.16 -8.69 -6.66
N PHE A 67 -11.15 -7.82 -6.68
CA PHE A 67 -10.71 -7.15 -7.91
C PHE A 67 -10.06 -8.15 -8.87
N LYS A 68 -9.18 -9.04 -8.41
CA LYS A 68 -8.59 -10.12 -9.20
C LYS A 68 -9.64 -11.02 -9.85
N LYS A 69 -10.69 -11.42 -9.10
CA LYS A 69 -11.82 -12.18 -9.65
C LYS A 69 -12.62 -11.39 -10.69
N LYS A 70 -12.76 -10.08 -10.51
CA LYS A 70 -13.52 -9.21 -11.41
C LYS A 70 -12.75 -8.86 -12.69
N TYR A 71 -11.42 -8.84 -12.62
CA TYR A 71 -10.52 -8.47 -13.72
C TYR A 71 -9.46 -9.57 -13.89
N PRO A 72 -9.84 -10.77 -14.37
CA PRO A 72 -8.96 -11.95 -14.41
C PRO A 72 -7.75 -11.78 -15.35
N ASN A 73 -7.87 -10.89 -16.35
CA ASN A 73 -6.79 -10.61 -17.30
C ASN A 73 -5.85 -9.49 -16.83
N SER A 74 -6.16 -8.82 -15.72
CA SER A 74 -5.29 -7.80 -15.15
C SER A 74 -4.30 -8.46 -14.18
N PRO A 75 -3.00 -8.12 -14.21
CA PRO A 75 -1.99 -8.68 -13.31
C PRO A 75 -2.10 -8.06 -11.91
N ILE A 76 -3.27 -8.23 -11.26
CA ILE A 76 -3.54 -7.75 -9.92
C ILE A 76 -2.98 -8.76 -8.93
N ASP A 77 -1.98 -8.33 -8.17
CA ASP A 77 -1.41 -9.13 -7.11
C ASP A 77 -2.27 -9.08 -5.83
N GLU A 78 -2.23 -10.13 -5.03
CA GLU A 78 -2.80 -10.15 -3.68
C GLU A 78 -1.94 -9.37 -2.67
N THR A 79 -0.71 -9.03 -3.07
CA THR A 79 0.25 -8.22 -2.30
C THR A 79 0.54 -6.84 -2.87
N GLU A 80 -0.40 -6.23 -3.62
CA GLU A 80 -0.27 -4.83 -4.05
C GLU A 80 0.19 -3.91 -2.90
N ASP A 81 1.10 -2.97 -3.21
CA ASP A 81 1.73 -2.04 -2.26
C ASP A 81 0.73 -1.02 -1.70
N VAL A 82 -0.20 -1.50 -0.88
CA VAL A 82 -1.09 -0.66 -0.10
C VAL A 82 -0.24 0.02 0.97
N ASP A 83 -0.14 1.35 0.89
CA ASP A 83 0.49 2.17 1.93
C ASP A 83 -0.40 2.17 3.19
N PHE A 84 -0.26 1.10 3.97
CA PHE A 84 -0.97 0.94 5.23
C PHE A 84 -0.61 2.03 6.23
N GLY A 85 0.63 2.55 6.21
CA GLY A 85 1.06 3.62 7.10
C GLY A 85 0.25 4.90 6.90
N ARG A 86 0.10 5.34 5.65
CA ARG A 86 -0.77 6.47 5.29
C ARG A 86 -2.24 6.20 5.61
N LEU A 87 -2.73 5.00 5.30
CA LEU A 87 -4.13 4.64 5.55
C LEU A 87 -4.46 4.60 7.05
N ILE A 88 -3.57 4.07 7.88
CA ILE A 88 -3.72 4.04 9.34
C ILE A 88 -3.76 5.46 9.90
N ARG A 89 -2.82 6.33 9.53
CA ARG A 89 -2.82 7.74 9.95
C ARG A 89 -4.14 8.42 9.59
N GLN A 90 -4.58 8.29 8.33
CA GLN A 90 -5.86 8.86 7.89
C GLN A 90 -7.05 8.32 8.71
N LEU A 91 -7.07 7.03 9.03
CA LEU A 91 -8.14 6.44 9.84
C LEU A 91 -8.07 6.83 11.32
N GLN A 92 -6.88 7.10 11.85
CA GLN A 92 -6.68 7.62 13.21
C GLN A 92 -7.09 9.09 13.30
N ASP A 93 -6.83 9.88 12.27
CA ASP A 93 -7.22 11.29 12.21
C ASP A 93 -8.72 11.47 11.96
N THR A 94 -9.41 10.43 11.49
CA THR A 94 -10.84 10.51 11.19
C THR A 94 -11.70 10.03 12.36
N GLY A 95 -12.40 10.96 13.00
CA GLY A 95 -13.49 10.66 13.93
C GLY A 95 -14.77 10.21 13.22
N LEU A 96 -15.50 9.27 13.81
CA LEU A 96 -16.85 8.92 13.36
C LEU A 96 -17.82 10.04 13.74
N LYS A 97 -18.67 10.47 12.80
CA LYS A 97 -19.71 11.49 13.08
C LYS A 97 -20.98 10.89 13.71
N GLN A 98 -21.24 9.62 13.43
CA GLN A 98 -22.42 8.88 13.88
C GLN A 98 -22.10 7.38 13.90
N GLY A 99 -22.90 6.60 14.62
CA GLY A 99 -22.68 5.16 14.77
C GLY A 99 -21.36 4.88 15.48
N PHE A 100 -21.29 5.19 16.77
CA PHE A 100 -20.08 5.03 17.60
C PHE A 100 -19.87 3.56 18.02
N ASP A 101 -20.06 2.62 17.11
CA ASP A 101 -19.94 1.19 17.37
C ASP A 101 -18.93 0.52 16.43
N LEU A 102 -18.56 -0.72 16.76
CA LEU A 102 -17.52 -1.44 16.05
C LEU A 102 -17.93 -1.80 14.60
N GLU A 103 -19.22 -1.98 14.33
CA GLU A 103 -19.69 -2.30 12.98
C GLU A 103 -19.66 -1.09 12.06
N ALA A 104 -20.08 0.06 12.54
CA ALA A 104 -19.98 1.33 11.85
C ALA A 104 -18.51 1.69 11.56
N TRP A 105 -17.62 1.56 12.55
CA TRP A 105 -16.18 1.74 12.35
C TRP A 105 -15.62 0.78 11.29
N ARG A 106 -15.96 -0.52 11.37
CA ARG A 106 -15.53 -1.51 10.39
C ARG A 106 -16.05 -1.18 8.99
N GLY A 107 -17.28 -0.70 8.88
CA GLY A 107 -17.87 -0.24 7.62
C GLY A 107 -17.08 0.93 7.02
N TYR A 108 -16.73 1.92 7.85
CA TYR A 108 -15.90 3.04 7.45
C TYR A 108 -14.51 2.59 6.99
N MET A 109 -13.81 1.78 7.81
CA MET A 109 -12.49 1.21 7.47
C MET A 109 -12.55 0.43 6.14
N ASN A 110 -13.51 -0.46 5.96
CA ASN A 110 -13.70 -1.22 4.72
C ASN A 110 -13.85 -0.29 3.49
N LYS A 111 -14.62 0.79 3.64
CA LYS A 111 -14.83 1.78 2.57
C LYS A 111 -13.53 2.51 2.24
N SER A 112 -12.73 2.88 3.24
CA SER A 112 -11.44 3.54 3.06
C SER A 112 -10.43 2.61 2.37
N VAL A 113 -10.30 1.36 2.82
CA VAL A 113 -9.46 0.33 2.19
C VAL A 113 -9.85 0.12 0.73
N TYR A 114 -11.15 -0.06 0.45
CA TYR A 114 -11.64 -0.24 -0.92
C TYR A 114 -11.28 0.95 -1.82
N ARG A 115 -11.44 2.18 -1.31
CA ARG A 115 -11.09 3.41 -2.06
C ARG A 115 -9.60 3.48 -2.35
N GLU A 116 -8.76 3.13 -1.38
CA GLU A 116 -7.31 3.20 -1.51
C GLU A 116 -6.80 2.14 -2.51
N ILE A 117 -7.24 0.89 -2.39
CA ILE A 117 -6.93 -0.15 -3.39
C ILE A 117 -7.38 0.28 -4.78
N ARG A 118 -8.60 0.78 -4.91
CA ARG A 118 -9.12 1.26 -6.20
C ARG A 118 -8.28 2.41 -6.76
N ARG A 119 -7.80 3.32 -5.92
CA ARG A 119 -6.91 4.43 -6.31
C ARG A 119 -5.59 3.89 -6.85
N ILE A 120 -4.97 2.94 -6.14
CA ILE A 120 -3.69 2.31 -6.54
C ILE A 120 -3.84 1.59 -7.87
N LEU A 121 -4.84 0.71 -7.99
CA LEU A 121 -5.08 -0.07 -9.20
C LEU A 121 -5.37 0.82 -10.42
N ARG A 122 -6.08 1.95 -10.24
CA ARG A 122 -6.29 2.93 -11.31
C ARG A 122 -5.03 3.67 -11.69
N LYS A 123 -4.23 4.10 -10.71
CA LYS A 123 -2.95 4.77 -10.95
C LYS A 123 -2.01 3.87 -11.76
N ARG A 124 -2.05 2.54 -11.52
CA ARG A 124 -1.29 1.53 -12.26
C ARG A 124 -1.94 1.10 -13.60
N GLY A 125 -3.11 1.65 -13.96
CA GLY A 125 -3.82 1.25 -15.19
C GLY A 125 -4.43 -0.16 -15.15
N LEU A 126 -4.41 -0.84 -14.00
CA LEU A 126 -4.89 -2.23 -13.86
C LEU A 126 -6.42 -2.33 -13.88
N ILE A 127 -7.11 -1.25 -13.52
CA ILE A 127 -8.57 -1.13 -13.60
C ILE A 127 -8.96 0.23 -14.19
N PRO A 128 -10.12 0.33 -14.87
CA PRO A 128 -10.54 1.58 -15.49
C PRO A 128 -10.88 2.69 -14.46
N TRP A 129 -10.64 3.94 -14.87
CA TRP A 129 -10.99 5.13 -14.09
C TRP A 129 -12.51 5.28 -13.89
N GLN A 130 -13.35 4.71 -14.75
CA GLN A 130 -14.80 4.66 -14.57
C GLN A 130 -15.31 3.21 -14.67
N ILE A 131 -16.29 2.84 -13.84
CA ILE A 131 -16.94 1.50 -13.88
C ILE A 131 -17.76 1.31 -15.18
N ARG A 132 -18.08 2.43 -15.83
CA ARG A 132 -18.79 2.51 -17.10
C ARG A 132 -17.94 3.42 -17.96
N CYS A 133 -17.63 3.04 -19.19
CA CYS A 133 -17.05 3.97 -20.14
C CYS A 133 -18.02 5.17 -20.27
N GLY A 134 -17.71 6.29 -19.63
CA GLY A 134 -18.37 7.56 -19.88
C GLY A 134 -18.01 8.12 -21.27
N THR A 135 -17.59 7.28 -22.21
CA THR A 135 -17.40 7.62 -23.63
C THR A 135 -18.72 7.65 -24.40
N CYS A 136 -19.82 7.96 -23.72
CA CYS A 136 -20.92 8.67 -24.34
C CYS A 136 -20.86 10.12 -23.88
N LYS A 137 -19.90 10.88 -24.41
CA LYS A 137 -20.00 12.34 -24.46
C LYS A 137 -21.21 12.81 -25.30
N PHE A 138 -21.88 11.89 -26.02
CA PHE A 138 -23.07 12.09 -26.84
C PHE A 138 -24.31 11.33 -26.34
N MET A 139 -24.41 10.90 -25.07
CA MET A 139 -25.70 10.43 -24.57
C MET A 139 -26.53 11.64 -24.12
N PRO A 140 -27.55 12.09 -24.88
CA PRO A 140 -28.50 13.05 -24.38
C PRO A 140 -29.20 12.48 -23.13
N GLU A 141 -29.58 13.35 -22.20
CA GLU A 141 -30.26 12.96 -20.94
C GLU A 141 -31.59 12.24 -21.15
N LYS A 142 -32.14 12.25 -22.37
CA LYS A 142 -33.41 11.61 -22.74
C LYS A 142 -33.19 10.46 -23.72
N MET A 143 -33.82 9.32 -23.42
CA MET A 143 -33.85 8.14 -24.27
C MET A 143 -34.56 8.40 -25.61
N PRO A 144 -34.23 7.63 -26.68
CA PRO A 144 -33.29 6.51 -26.73
C PRO A 144 -31.83 6.88 -27.06
N PHE A 145 -30.87 6.05 -26.63
CA PHE A 145 -29.44 6.25 -26.87
C PHE A 145 -29.05 5.76 -28.27
N ILE A 146 -28.53 6.66 -29.11
CA ILE A 146 -28.16 6.33 -30.50
C ILE A 146 -26.65 6.07 -30.59
N CYS A 147 -26.27 4.91 -31.13
CA CYS A 147 -24.87 4.59 -31.40
C CYS A 147 -24.34 5.46 -32.56
N PRO A 148 -23.27 6.25 -32.38
CA PRO A 148 -22.78 7.15 -33.43
C PRO A 148 -22.11 6.42 -34.61
N LYS A 149 -21.67 5.17 -34.44
CA LYS A 149 -21.11 4.35 -35.53
C LYS A 149 -22.17 3.68 -36.40
N THR A 150 -23.28 3.23 -35.79
CA THR A 150 -24.29 2.39 -36.47
C THR A 150 -25.64 3.08 -36.62
N GLY A 151 -25.86 4.22 -35.97
CA GLY A 151 -27.15 4.93 -35.95
C GLY A 151 -28.26 4.20 -35.18
N THR A 152 -27.97 3.07 -34.53
CA THR A 152 -28.99 2.24 -33.87
C THR A 152 -29.32 2.72 -32.46
N ALA A 153 -30.60 2.74 -32.13
CA ALA A 153 -31.09 3.00 -30.78
C ALA A 153 -30.86 1.78 -29.88
N ARG A 154 -30.27 1.99 -28.70
CA ARG A 154 -29.96 0.91 -27.74
C ARG A 154 -30.52 1.20 -26.36
N GLY A 155 -31.08 0.16 -25.74
CA GLY A 155 -31.56 0.18 -24.36
C GLY A 155 -30.45 0.10 -23.32
N ARG A 156 -30.72 0.62 -22.10
CA ARG A 156 -29.74 0.70 -20.98
C ARG A 156 -29.17 -0.64 -20.50
N ARG A 157 -29.82 -1.76 -20.83
CA ARG A 157 -29.43 -3.11 -20.39
C ARG A 157 -28.86 -3.96 -21.53
N GLU A 158 -28.71 -3.41 -22.73
CA GLU A 158 -28.14 -4.14 -23.85
C GLU A 158 -26.63 -4.32 -23.69
N GLU A 159 -26.12 -5.46 -24.16
CA GLU A 159 -24.69 -5.78 -24.14
C GLU A 159 -23.90 -4.80 -25.01
N ALA A 160 -22.64 -4.54 -24.64
CA ALA A 160 -21.74 -3.70 -25.43
C ALA A 160 -21.61 -4.23 -26.87
N CYS A 161 -21.34 -3.34 -27.85
CA CYS A 161 -21.19 -3.76 -29.25
C CYS A 161 -20.07 -4.78 -29.38
N LYS A 162 -20.29 -5.86 -30.15
CA LYS A 162 -19.29 -6.91 -30.42
C LYS A 162 -18.02 -6.34 -31.08
N ASP A 163 -18.18 -5.29 -31.89
CA ASP A 163 -17.09 -4.62 -32.60
C ASP A 163 -16.33 -3.61 -31.73
N TYR A 164 -16.73 -3.44 -30.47
CA TYR A 164 -15.91 -2.77 -29.47
C TYR A 164 -14.78 -3.72 -29.06
N ALA A 165 -13.87 -4.00 -29.98
CA ALA A 165 -12.56 -4.49 -29.63
C ALA A 165 -12.01 -3.49 -28.64
N HIS A 166 -11.66 -3.95 -27.44
CA HIS A 166 -10.76 -3.19 -26.60
C HIS A 166 -9.53 -2.90 -27.46
N SER A 167 -9.46 -1.71 -28.05
CA SER A 167 -8.18 -1.04 -28.12
C SER A 167 -7.87 -0.73 -26.65
N VAL A 168 -7.42 -1.77 -25.93
CA VAL A 168 -6.18 -1.61 -25.22
C VAL A 168 -5.31 -1.02 -26.31
N HIS A 169 -5.05 0.29 -26.26
CA HIS A 169 -3.84 0.72 -26.88
C HIS A 169 -2.83 -0.25 -26.30
N ASN A 170 -2.37 -1.20 -27.11
CA ASN A 170 -1.09 -1.81 -26.90
C ASN A 170 -0.26 -0.58 -26.56
N ILE A 171 0.11 -0.46 -25.29
CA ILE A 171 1.27 0.35 -24.96
C ILE A 171 2.29 -0.40 -25.81
N ILE A 172 2.55 0.14 -26.99
CA ILE A 172 3.64 -0.28 -27.81
C ILE A 172 4.79 -0.07 -26.85
N SER A 173 5.28 -1.18 -26.28
CA SER A 173 6.60 -1.18 -25.67
C SER A 173 7.45 -0.57 -26.75
N ILE A 174 8.06 0.57 -26.45
CA ILE A 174 8.92 1.27 -27.41
C ILE A 174 10.24 0.50 -27.45
N ASP A 175 10.16 -0.78 -27.81
CA ASP A 175 11.26 -1.73 -27.95
C ASP A 175 11.12 -2.50 -29.28
N ALA A 176 10.25 -2.06 -30.19
CA ALA A 176 10.04 -2.73 -31.46
C ALA A 176 9.72 -1.73 -32.60
N ASP A 177 10.64 -0.81 -32.88
CA ASP A 177 11.13 -0.48 -34.24
C ASP A 177 12.22 0.61 -34.17
N PRO A 178 13.40 0.48 -34.81
CA PRO A 178 14.50 1.44 -34.63
C PRO A 178 14.40 2.74 -35.45
N ASP A 179 13.42 2.90 -36.36
CA ASP A 179 13.63 3.82 -37.49
C ASP A 179 12.53 4.87 -37.75
N ILE A 180 11.68 5.17 -36.75
CA ILE A 180 10.71 6.28 -36.89
C ILE A 180 10.76 7.20 -35.66
N GLY A 181 11.50 8.31 -35.81
CA GLY A 181 11.19 9.57 -35.14
C GLY A 181 11.75 9.78 -33.73
N THR A 182 13.03 9.48 -33.50
CA THR A 182 13.74 9.75 -32.24
C THR A 182 13.64 11.22 -31.79
N GLN A 183 13.47 12.15 -32.72
CA GLN A 183 13.43 13.58 -32.42
C GLN A 183 12.08 14.03 -31.85
N GLU A 184 10.95 13.59 -32.42
CA GLU A 184 9.60 13.96 -31.94
C GLU A 184 9.27 13.32 -30.59
N LYS A 185 9.73 12.07 -30.37
CA LYS A 185 9.62 11.39 -29.07
C LYS A 185 10.37 12.14 -27.97
N ASN A 186 11.58 12.62 -28.27
CA ASN A 186 12.39 13.35 -27.31
C ASN A 186 11.84 14.76 -27.02
N ILE A 187 11.27 15.44 -28.02
CA ILE A 187 10.62 16.74 -27.85
C ILE A 187 9.38 16.61 -26.95
N LEU A 188 8.49 15.64 -27.23
CA LEU A 188 7.27 15.45 -26.45
C LEU A 188 7.57 15.00 -25.00
N MET A 189 8.59 14.17 -24.79
CA MET A 189 9.02 13.74 -23.46
C MET A 189 9.68 14.88 -22.66
N ALA A 190 10.45 15.76 -23.33
CA ALA A 190 11.01 16.96 -22.72
C ALA A 190 9.93 17.97 -22.33
N GLU A 191 8.92 18.19 -23.18
CA GLU A 191 7.79 19.09 -22.88
C GLU A 191 6.94 18.59 -21.71
N ILE A 192 6.71 17.27 -21.59
CA ILE A 192 5.97 16.67 -20.48
C ILE A 192 6.79 16.76 -19.17
N ALA A 193 8.12 16.60 -19.24
CA ALA A 193 9.01 16.71 -18.09
C ALA A 193 9.09 18.15 -17.56
N GLU A 194 9.18 19.14 -18.45
CA GLU A 194 9.15 20.57 -18.10
C GLU A 194 7.83 20.99 -17.45
N GLN A 195 6.69 20.49 -17.93
CA GLN A 195 5.38 20.89 -17.42
C GLN A 195 5.03 20.29 -16.04
N GLN A 196 5.66 19.19 -15.63
CA GLN A 196 5.28 18.48 -14.41
C GLN A 196 6.37 18.38 -13.34
N GLY A 197 7.58 18.90 -13.60
CA GLY A 197 8.67 18.91 -12.62
C GLY A 197 9.08 17.51 -12.15
N PHE A 198 8.81 16.46 -12.94
CA PHE A 198 9.18 15.09 -12.62
C PHE A 198 10.56 14.74 -13.15
N SER A 199 11.35 14.10 -12.30
CA SER A 199 12.59 13.42 -12.65
C SER A 199 12.35 12.36 -13.74
N THR A 200 13.35 12.15 -14.60
CA THR A 200 13.32 11.29 -15.79
C THR A 200 12.87 9.85 -15.51
N PRO A 201 12.31 9.12 -16.49
CA PRO A 201 11.83 7.74 -16.33
C PRO A 201 12.82 6.75 -15.72
N GLU A 202 14.12 6.93 -15.94
CA GLU A 202 15.19 6.12 -15.33
C GLU A 202 15.16 6.18 -13.80
N THR A 203 14.92 7.36 -13.20
CA THR A 203 14.84 7.51 -11.73
C THR A 203 13.61 6.84 -11.08
N LEU A 204 12.60 6.45 -11.86
CA LEU A 204 11.40 5.76 -11.34
C LEU A 204 11.54 4.24 -11.34
N LEU A 205 12.33 3.67 -12.26
CA LEU A 205 12.67 2.25 -12.28
C LEU A 205 13.65 1.92 -11.15
N GLU A 206 14.69 2.75 -10.97
CA GLU A 206 15.67 2.62 -9.88
C GLU A 206 14.99 2.64 -8.51
N LYS A 207 14.04 3.56 -8.29
CA LYS A 207 13.30 3.65 -7.01
C LYS A 207 12.47 2.41 -6.67
N LYS A 208 11.90 1.73 -7.67
CA LYS A 208 11.10 0.51 -7.43
C LYS A 208 11.97 -0.70 -7.10
N GLU A 209 13.13 -0.81 -7.73
CA GLU A 209 14.09 -1.88 -7.44
C GLU A 209 14.71 -1.68 -6.06
N GLU A 210 15.05 -0.44 -5.69
CA GLU A 210 15.55 -0.09 -4.35
C GLU A 210 14.53 -0.40 -3.25
N GLU A 211 13.23 -0.07 -3.45
CA GLU A 211 12.17 -0.36 -2.46
C GLU A 211 11.98 -1.87 -2.20
N GLN A 212 12.21 -2.72 -3.21
CA GLN A 212 12.11 -4.18 -3.07
C GLN A 212 13.32 -4.83 -2.41
N GLN A 213 14.49 -4.16 -2.40
CA GLN A 213 15.72 -4.69 -1.81
C GLN A 213 15.78 -4.54 -0.29
N LEU A 214 15.18 -3.48 0.27
CA LEU A 214 15.25 -3.20 1.72
C LEU A 214 14.71 -4.36 2.59
N PRO A 215 13.58 -5.02 2.27
CA PRO A 215 13.12 -6.19 3.01
C PRO A 215 14.09 -7.37 2.95
N LEU A 216 14.81 -7.56 1.84
CA LEU A 216 15.79 -8.65 1.68
C LEU A 216 17.01 -8.40 2.55
N ILE A 217 17.56 -7.18 2.54
CA ILE A 217 18.69 -6.80 3.40
C ILE A 217 18.35 -7.01 4.88
N ARG A 218 17.15 -6.61 5.33
CA ARG A 218 16.69 -6.88 6.71
C ARG A 218 16.68 -8.37 7.04
N LYS A 219 16.15 -9.21 6.14
CA LYS A 219 16.11 -10.67 6.34
C LYS A 219 17.52 -11.27 6.44
N ILE A 220 18.45 -10.81 5.61
CA ILE A 220 19.85 -11.27 5.61
C ILE A 220 20.53 -10.91 6.94
N LEU A 221 20.37 -9.68 7.41
CA LEU A 221 20.95 -9.24 8.68
C LEU A 221 20.36 -10.00 9.88
N ILE A 222 19.04 -10.21 9.93
CA ILE A 222 18.39 -11.03 10.97
C ILE A 222 18.89 -12.47 10.94
N LYS A 223 19.03 -13.07 9.76
CA LYS A 223 19.57 -14.43 9.61
C LYS A 223 20.98 -14.52 10.17
N ARG A 224 21.84 -13.53 9.90
CA ARG A 224 23.22 -13.48 10.43
C ARG A 224 23.26 -13.40 11.96
N ILE A 225 22.39 -12.62 12.58
CA ILE A 225 22.28 -12.57 14.05
C ILE A 225 21.92 -13.95 14.62
N LYS A 226 20.97 -14.65 13.98
CA LYS A 226 20.53 -15.99 14.40
C LYS A 226 21.61 -17.05 14.24
N GLU A 227 22.39 -16.97 13.17
CA GLU A 227 23.49 -17.91 12.86
C GLU A 227 24.74 -17.66 13.71
N THR A 228 24.88 -16.46 14.30
CA THR A 228 26.03 -16.11 15.14
C THR A 228 25.83 -16.56 16.59
N GLN A 229 26.84 -17.23 17.14
CA GLN A 229 26.80 -17.77 18.50
C GLN A 229 26.42 -16.69 19.55
N PRO A 230 25.43 -16.96 20.42
CA PRO A 230 25.06 -16.07 21.52
C PRO A 230 26.25 -15.66 22.39
N GLY A 231 26.24 -14.41 22.88
CA GLY A 231 27.25 -13.90 23.82
C GLY A 231 28.60 -13.52 23.21
N THR A 232 28.79 -13.66 21.90
CA THR A 232 30.05 -13.30 21.23
C THR A 232 30.08 -11.82 20.80
N LYS A 233 31.28 -11.23 20.73
CA LYS A 233 31.48 -9.88 20.15
C LYS A 233 31.00 -9.80 18.70
N SER A 234 31.13 -10.90 17.95
CA SER A 234 30.64 -10.99 16.57
C SER A 234 29.12 -10.82 16.51
N ARG A 235 28.38 -11.43 17.44
CA ARG A 235 26.93 -11.28 17.51
C ARG A 235 26.52 -9.86 17.87
N GLN A 236 27.20 -9.23 18.83
CA GLN A 236 26.95 -7.82 19.18
C GLN A 236 27.16 -6.90 17.98
N THR A 237 28.20 -7.14 17.18
CA THR A 237 28.42 -6.41 15.92
C THR A 237 27.28 -6.65 14.92
N CYS A 238 26.81 -7.89 14.75
CA CYS A 238 25.69 -8.20 13.85
C CYS A 238 24.38 -7.54 14.30
N GLU A 239 24.09 -7.52 15.60
CA GLU A 239 22.94 -6.85 16.20
C GLU A 239 23.02 -5.34 15.97
N ARG A 240 24.17 -4.73 16.27
CA ARG A 240 24.42 -3.30 16.01
C ARG A 240 24.25 -2.95 14.54
N GLN A 241 24.79 -3.75 13.62
CA GLN A 241 24.65 -3.54 12.17
C GLN A 241 23.19 -3.57 11.71
N TYR A 242 22.40 -4.54 12.20
CA TYR A 242 20.97 -4.58 11.92
C TYR A 242 20.25 -3.32 12.43
N GLU A 243 20.52 -2.92 13.66
CA GLU A 243 19.83 -1.76 14.21
C GLU A 243 20.28 -0.43 13.58
N ILE A 244 21.56 -0.29 13.25
CA ILE A 244 22.08 0.83 12.46
C ILE A 244 21.33 0.91 11.13
N PHE A 245 21.19 -0.19 10.41
CA PHE A 245 20.47 -0.24 9.14
C PHE A 245 19.00 0.22 9.29
N VAL A 246 18.27 -0.35 10.25
CA VAL A 246 16.85 0.00 10.45
C VAL A 246 16.68 1.46 10.88
N ASN A 247 17.53 1.96 11.77
CA ASN A 247 17.45 3.35 12.22
C ASN A 247 17.87 4.32 11.14
N LEU A 248 18.86 3.99 10.31
CA LEU A 248 19.26 4.82 9.18
C LEU A 248 18.08 5.05 8.22
N LEU A 249 17.33 4.00 7.88
CA LEU A 249 16.12 4.11 7.06
C LEU A 249 15.06 5.02 7.70
N ASN A 250 14.87 4.93 9.02
CA ASN A 250 13.93 5.78 9.75
C ASN A 250 14.38 7.25 9.82
N LEU A 251 15.69 7.51 9.79
CA LEU A 251 16.25 8.86 9.77
C LEU A 251 16.10 9.48 8.38
N PHE A 252 16.36 8.71 7.32
CA PHE A 252 16.13 9.13 5.94
C PHE A 252 14.66 9.36 5.63
N SER A 253 13.73 8.58 6.19
CA SER A 253 12.28 8.85 6.05
C SER A 253 11.82 10.14 6.73
N LYS A 254 12.70 10.84 7.45
CA LYS A 254 12.46 12.13 8.11
C LYS A 254 13.29 13.26 7.48
N ASP A 255 13.83 13.02 6.28
CA ASP A 255 14.65 13.99 5.53
C ASP A 255 15.88 14.49 6.32
N ILE A 256 16.44 13.64 7.18
CA ILE A 256 17.65 14.00 7.95
C ILE A 256 18.89 13.85 7.05
N PRO A 257 19.75 14.88 6.92
CA PRO A 257 20.99 14.80 6.14
C PRO A 257 21.93 13.68 6.64
N VAL A 258 22.67 13.07 5.71
CA VAL A 258 23.52 11.90 5.97
C VAL A 258 24.51 12.14 7.10
N GLU A 259 25.19 13.29 7.11
CA GLU A 259 26.21 13.63 8.12
C GLU A 259 25.60 13.72 9.52
N LYS A 260 24.37 14.25 9.60
CA LYS A 260 23.63 14.36 10.86
C LYS A 260 23.10 13.00 11.31
N ALA A 261 22.61 12.18 10.37
CA ALA A 261 22.15 10.83 10.65
C ALA A 261 23.27 9.95 11.22
N LEU A 262 24.47 10.04 10.64
CA LEU A 262 25.65 9.30 11.12
C LEU A 262 26.07 9.70 12.54
N LYS A 263 26.03 11.00 12.88
CA LYS A 263 26.29 11.47 14.25
C LYS A 263 25.24 10.95 15.24
N ILE A 264 23.96 11.04 14.89
CA ILE A 264 22.86 10.51 15.73
C ILE A 264 23.05 9.01 16.00
N LEU A 265 23.45 8.24 14.99
CA LEU A 265 23.70 6.80 15.15
C LEU A 265 24.95 6.54 16.01
N ALA A 266 26.03 7.27 15.79
CA ALA A 266 27.25 7.18 16.58
C ALA A 266 26.96 7.40 18.08
N ASP A 267 26.25 8.48 18.41
CA ASP A 267 25.86 8.82 19.78
C ASP A 267 24.91 7.77 20.38
N LYS A 268 23.92 7.30 19.62
CA LYS A 268 22.94 6.30 20.09
C LYS A 268 23.58 4.96 20.46
N TYR A 269 24.61 4.56 19.74
CA TYR A 269 25.26 3.25 19.90
C TYR A 269 26.57 3.31 20.71
N ASP A 270 26.93 4.48 21.23
CA ASP A 270 28.20 4.72 21.93
C ASP A 270 29.42 4.24 21.12
N VAL A 271 29.43 4.62 19.83
CA VAL A 271 30.52 4.27 18.90
C VAL A 271 30.95 5.49 18.10
N THR A 272 32.15 5.45 17.54
CA THR A 272 32.62 6.52 16.65
C THR A 272 31.86 6.51 15.32
N VAL A 273 31.74 7.68 14.68
CA VAL A 273 31.21 7.81 13.30
C VAL A 273 31.98 6.91 12.32
N ARG A 274 33.29 6.73 12.52
CA ARG A 274 34.11 5.79 11.74
C ARG A 274 33.64 4.34 11.88
N THR A 275 33.22 3.93 13.07
CA THR A 275 32.65 2.59 13.30
C THR A 275 31.32 2.44 12.56
N VAL A 276 30.45 3.45 12.59
CA VAL A 276 29.18 3.44 11.85
C VAL A 276 29.43 3.31 10.35
N HIS A 277 30.40 4.05 9.79
CA HIS A 277 30.78 3.89 8.38
C HIS A 277 31.26 2.48 8.05
N ARG A 278 32.09 1.87 8.91
CA ARG A 278 32.55 0.49 8.72
C ARG A 278 31.38 -0.49 8.74
N ASP A 279 30.47 -0.36 9.71
CA ASP A 279 29.29 -1.20 9.79
C ASP A 279 28.39 -1.07 8.55
N LEU A 280 28.23 0.14 8.01
CA LEU A 280 27.50 0.36 6.75
C LEU A 280 28.22 -0.22 5.53
N ALA A 281 29.55 -0.17 5.49
CA ALA A 281 30.35 -0.80 4.44
C ALA A 281 30.20 -2.33 4.47
N ASP A 282 30.25 -2.93 5.66
CA ASP A 282 30.02 -4.38 5.85
C ASP A 282 28.61 -4.78 5.40
N ILE A 283 27.58 -3.99 5.74
CA ILE A 283 26.20 -4.24 5.30
C ILE A 283 26.10 -4.20 3.78
N ARG A 284 26.75 -3.23 3.14
CA ARG A 284 26.79 -3.09 1.68
C ARG A 284 27.44 -4.30 1.02
N GLU A 285 28.61 -4.70 1.49
CA GLU A 285 29.32 -5.89 0.97
C GLU A 285 28.46 -7.15 1.10
N ILE A 286 27.73 -7.30 2.20
CA ILE A 286 26.82 -8.42 2.41
C ILE A 286 25.64 -8.39 1.45
N SER A 287 25.06 -7.21 1.21
CA SER A 287 23.97 -7.07 0.23
C SER A 287 24.43 -7.42 -1.18
N GLU A 288 25.63 -7.00 -1.58
CA GLU A 288 26.20 -7.29 -2.90
C GLU A 288 26.51 -8.79 -3.06
N LYS A 289 27.06 -9.45 -2.03
CA LYS A 289 27.41 -10.88 -2.10
C LYS A 289 26.22 -11.84 -2.00
N LYS A 290 25.18 -11.50 -1.23
CA LYS A 290 24.05 -12.41 -0.95
C LYS A 290 22.77 -12.04 -1.72
N CYS A 291 22.78 -10.92 -2.42
CA CYS A 291 21.72 -10.50 -3.34
C CYS A 291 22.37 -10.09 -4.67
N PRO A 292 22.98 -11.04 -5.43
CA PRO A 292 23.53 -10.70 -6.73
C PRO A 292 22.38 -10.21 -7.61
N LEU A 293 22.41 -8.92 -7.93
CA LEU A 293 21.64 -8.39 -9.04
C LEU A 293 22.07 -9.20 -10.25
N LYS A 294 21.11 -9.83 -10.93
CA LYS A 294 21.39 -10.34 -12.28
C LYS A 294 21.73 -9.11 -13.12
N ALA A 295 23.01 -8.88 -13.34
CA ALA A 295 23.49 -8.03 -14.40
C ALA A 295 23.45 -8.87 -15.67
N ASP A 296 22.30 -8.87 -16.34
CA ASP A 296 22.14 -9.23 -17.75
C ASP A 296 21.46 -8.05 -18.46
#